data_AF-A0A957IU75-F1
#
_entry.id   AF-A0A957IU75-F1
#
_cell.length_a   1.000
_cell.length_b   1.000
_cell.length_c   1.000
_cell.angle_alpha   90.00
_cell.angle_beta   90.00
_cell.angle_gamma   90.00
#
_symmetry.space_group_name_H-M   'P 1'
#
loop_
_entity.id
_entity.type
_entity.pdbx_description
1 polymer ?
#
loop_
_entity_poly.entity_id
_entity_poly.type
_entity_poly.pdbx_seq_one_letter_code
_entity_poly.pdbx_strand_id
1 'polypeptide(L)'
;MTTVAINEKYISALTLAGSLELAVDQALQRYSIEQISDKIAELKRQIQHYEAIYKMPFGAFANETAQDPHFVEQLEANGHLTWEIDLADWEFCHYGIQDWTETLNNILLT
;
A
#
# COMPACT_ATOMS: atom_id res chain seq x y z
N MET A 1 14.18 -18.44 10.36
CA MET A 1 13.38 -19.50 9.71
C MET A 1 12.16 -19.79 10.56
N THR A 2 11.00 -19.92 9.94
CA THR A 2 9.72 -20.26 10.58
C THR A 2 9.20 -21.56 9.97
N THR A 3 8.65 -22.46 10.78
CA THR A 3 8.09 -23.73 10.29
C THR A 3 6.61 -23.56 9.99
N VAL A 4 6.17 -24.03 8.81
CA VAL A 4 4.76 -24.03 8.39
C VAL A 4 4.35 -25.45 8.02
N ALA A 5 3.16 -25.88 8.44
CA ALA A 5 2.61 -27.18 8.07
C ALA A 5 2.03 -27.14 6.66
N ILE A 6 2.49 -28.05 5.79
CA ILE A 6 2.00 -28.20 4.41
C ILE A 6 1.28 -29.53 4.28
N ASN A 7 0.15 -29.55 3.58
CA ASN A 7 -0.59 -30.78 3.34
C ASN A 7 0.22 -31.75 2.47
N GLU A 8 0.30 -33.02 2.88
CA GLU A 8 1.08 -34.07 2.20
C GLU A 8 0.77 -34.19 0.70
N LYS A 9 -0.48 -33.94 0.28
CA LYS A 9 -0.86 -34.01 -1.14
C LYS A 9 -0.03 -33.06 -2.02
N TYR A 10 0.35 -31.89 -1.49
CA TYR A 10 1.18 -30.92 -2.20
C TYR A 10 2.66 -31.32 -2.16
N ILE A 11 3.12 -31.87 -1.03
CA ILE A 11 4.48 -32.40 -0.88
C ILE A 11 4.72 -33.51 -1.92
N SER A 12 3.83 -34.50 -2.00
CA SER A 12 3.97 -35.60 -2.96
C SER A 12 3.99 -35.12 -4.40
N ALA A 13 3.15 -34.12 -4.75
CA ALA A 13 3.11 -33.56 -6.09
C ALA A 13 4.37 -32.74 -6.43
N LEU A 14 4.85 -31.91 -5.50
CA LEU A 14 5.98 -31.00 -5.74
C LEU A 14 7.33 -31.70 -5.67
N THR A 15 7.50 -32.70 -4.80
CA THR A 15 8.72 -33.52 -4.74
C THR A 15 8.94 -34.30 -6.04
N LEU A 16 7.87 -34.72 -6.72
CA LEU A 16 7.96 -35.33 -8.05
C LEU A 16 8.36 -34.32 -9.14
N ALA A 17 8.06 -33.04 -8.94
CA ALA A 17 8.35 -31.96 -9.88
C ALA A 17 9.74 -31.32 -9.68
N GLY A 18 10.40 -31.55 -8.54
CA GLY A 18 11.73 -31.04 -8.24
C GLY A 18 11.96 -30.75 -6.76
N SER A 19 12.70 -29.68 -6.46
CA SER A 19 12.94 -29.23 -5.09
C SER A 19 11.68 -28.58 -4.51
N LEU A 20 11.09 -29.23 -3.51
CA LEU A 20 9.95 -28.70 -2.75
C LEU A 20 10.28 -27.33 -2.14
N GLU A 21 11.49 -27.17 -1.59
CA GLU A 21 11.92 -25.91 -0.99
C GLU A 21 11.94 -24.78 -2.02
N LEU A 22 12.54 -25.01 -3.19
CA LEU A 22 12.57 -24.01 -4.25
C LEU A 22 11.17 -23.68 -4.75
N ALA A 23 10.31 -24.69 -4.91
CA ALA A 23 8.94 -24.48 -5.36
C ALA A 23 8.12 -23.66 -4.35
N VAL A 24 8.28 -23.94 -3.05
CA VAL A 24 7.62 -23.19 -1.98
C VAL A 24 8.15 -21.76 -1.92
N ASP A 25 9.46 -21.57 -2.00
CA ASP A 25 10.08 -20.24 -1.97
C ASP A 25 9.61 -19.37 -3.14
N GLN A 26 9.61 -19.91 -4.36
CA GLN A 26 9.09 -19.21 -5.54
C GLN A 26 7.59 -18.90 -5.45
N ALA A 27 6.80 -19.82 -4.89
CA ALA A 27 5.37 -19.58 -4.69
C ALA A 27 5.12 -18.45 -3.68
N LEU A 28 5.90 -18.43 -2.59
CA LEU A 28 5.83 -17.37 -1.58
C LEU A 28 6.31 -16.03 -2.13
N GLN A 29 7.38 -16.00 -2.93
CA GLN A 29 7.85 -14.78 -3.58
C GLN A 29 6.77 -14.20 -4.49
N ARG A 30 6.18 -15.02 -5.36
CA ARG A 30 5.10 -14.59 -6.27
C ARG A 30 3.88 -14.07 -5.53
N TYR A 31 3.42 -14.83 -4.53
CA TYR A 31 2.29 -14.43 -3.71
C TYR A 31 2.57 -13.12 -2.97
N SER A 32 3.77 -12.94 -2.43
CA SER A 32 4.15 -11.71 -1.74
C SER A 32 4.17 -10.51 -2.70
N ILE A 33 4.72 -10.66 -3.90
CA ILE A 33 4.69 -9.62 -4.94
C ILE A 33 3.25 -9.23 -5.30
N GLU A 34 2.38 -10.21 -5.48
CA GLU A 34 0.96 -9.99 -5.79
C GLU A 34 0.27 -9.21 -4.67
N GLN A 35 0.39 -9.67 -3.42
CA GLN A 35 -0.25 -9.01 -2.27
C GLN A 35 0.25 -7.59 -2.06
N ILE A 36 1.55 -7.34 -2.20
CA ILE A 36 2.13 -6.00 -2.06
C ILE A 36 1.67 -5.10 -3.21
N SER A 37 1.61 -5.62 -4.44
CA SER A 37 1.13 -4.85 -5.60
C SER A 37 -0.34 -4.45 -5.44
N ASP A 38 -1.18 -5.37 -4.96
CA ASP A 38 -2.58 -5.10 -4.65
C ASP A 38 -2.72 -4.04 -3.55
N LYS A 39 -1.87 -4.11 -2.52
CA LYS A 39 -1.88 -3.13 -1.44
C LYS A 39 -1.48 -1.74 -1.93
N ILE A 40 -0.43 -1.63 -2.75
CA ILE A 40 -0.02 -0.37 -3.36
C ILE A 40 -1.15 0.18 -4.24
N ALA A 41 -1.82 -0.68 -5.02
CA ALA A 41 -2.94 -0.26 -5.87
C ALA A 41 -4.14 0.24 -5.05
N GLU A 42 -4.44 -0.39 -3.91
CA GLU A 42 -5.46 0.07 -2.96
C GLU A 42 -5.14 1.47 -2.44
N LEU A 43 -3.92 1.68 -1.92
CA LEU A 43 -3.51 2.98 -1.38
C LEU A 43 -3.52 4.07 -2.46
N LYS A 44 -3.10 3.75 -3.70
CA LYS A 44 -3.18 4.69 -4.83
C LYS A 44 -4.61 5.10 -5.16
N ARG A 45 -5.58 4.17 -5.11
CA ARG A 45 -6.99 4.50 -5.30
C ARG A 45 -7.50 5.44 -4.20
N GLN A 46 -7.06 5.24 -2.96
CA GLN A 46 -7.42 6.11 -1.85
C GLN A 46 -6.83 7.52 -2.00
N ILE A 47 -5.56 7.64 -2.44
CA ILE A 47 -4.96 8.93 -2.82
C ILE A 47 -5.80 9.63 -3.89
N GLN A 48 -6.13 8.93 -4.97
CA GLN A 48 -6.93 9.49 -6.08
C GLN A 48 -8.32 9.92 -5.63
N HIS A 49 -8.92 9.24 -4.64
CA HIS A 49 -10.18 9.65 -4.05
C HIS A 49 -10.08 11.03 -3.38
N TYR A 50 -9.05 11.25 -2.56
CA TYR A 50 -8.83 12.55 -1.91
C TYR A 50 -8.44 13.64 -2.91
N GLU A 51 -7.60 13.33 -3.90
CA GLU A 51 -7.28 14.27 -4.99
C GLU A 51 -8.54 14.70 -5.75
N ALA A 52 -9.49 13.78 -5.91
CA ALA A 52 -10.77 14.10 -6.54
C ALA A 52 -11.70 14.92 -5.64
N ILE A 53 -11.64 14.78 -4.31
CA ILE A 53 -12.41 15.59 -3.35
C ILE A 53 -11.84 17.02 -3.32
N TYR A 54 -10.54 17.14 -3.06
CA TYR A 54 -9.86 18.41 -2.79
C TYR A 54 -9.33 19.11 -4.05
N LYS A 55 -9.41 18.45 -5.21
CA LYS A 55 -9.02 18.97 -6.53
C LYS A 55 -7.54 19.37 -6.63
N MET A 56 -6.70 18.76 -5.81
CA MET A 56 -5.26 19.02 -5.78
C MET A 56 -4.49 17.80 -5.28
N PRO A 57 -3.17 17.68 -5.55
CA PRO A 57 -2.36 16.59 -5.04
C PRO A 57 -2.05 16.72 -3.54
N PHE A 58 -1.71 15.60 -2.90
CA PHE A 58 -1.43 15.50 -1.46
C PHE A 58 -0.47 16.58 -0.96
N GLY A 59 0.70 16.71 -1.62
CA GLY A 59 1.73 17.63 -1.16
C GLY A 59 1.30 19.10 -1.23
N ALA A 60 0.45 19.47 -2.19
CA ALA A 60 -0.12 20.81 -2.24
C ALA A 60 -1.13 21.01 -1.10
N PHE A 61 -2.07 20.06 -0.95
CA PHE A 61 -3.08 20.12 0.10
C PHE A 61 -2.45 20.22 1.50
N ALA A 62 -1.53 19.32 1.83
CA ALA A 62 -0.82 19.30 3.11
C ALA A 62 -0.06 20.60 3.38
N ASN A 63 0.55 21.19 2.34
CA ASN A 63 1.25 22.47 2.46
C ASN A 63 0.28 23.63 2.74
N GLU A 64 -0.81 23.74 1.97
CA GLU A 64 -1.82 24.80 2.14
C GLU A 64 -2.46 24.72 3.52
N THR A 65 -2.88 23.53 3.98
CA THR A 65 -3.47 23.36 5.33
C THR A 65 -2.49 23.69 6.46
N ALA A 66 -1.18 23.57 6.22
CA ALA A 66 -0.16 23.85 7.23
C ALA A 66 0.27 25.32 7.27
N GLN A 67 0.18 26.03 6.14
CA GLN A 67 0.77 27.37 5.97
C GLN A 67 -0.27 28.49 5.82
N ASP A 68 -1.48 28.18 5.35
CA ASP A 68 -2.52 29.17 5.10
C ASP A 68 -3.78 28.93 5.96
N PRO A 69 -3.94 29.65 7.08
CA PRO A 69 -5.16 29.59 7.88
C PRO A 69 -6.42 29.97 7.09
N HIS A 70 -6.32 30.85 6.08
CA HIS A 70 -7.48 31.22 5.27
C HIS A 70 -7.93 30.09 4.36
N PHE A 71 -7.02 29.23 3.91
CA PHE A 71 -7.37 28.03 3.17
C PHE A 71 -8.20 27.07 4.02
N VAL A 72 -7.84 26.89 5.29
CA VAL A 72 -8.60 26.07 6.26
C VAL A 72 -9.99 26.66 6.49
N GLU A 73 -10.10 27.97 6.73
CA GLU A 73 -11.39 28.66 6.87
C GLU A 73 -12.29 28.45 5.63
N GLN A 74 -11.70 28.48 4.42
CA GLN A 74 -12.43 28.22 3.18
C GLN A 74 -12.87 26.76 3.03
N LEU A 75 -12.02 25.79 3.39
CA LEU A 75 -12.37 24.37 3.38
C LEU A 75 -13.60 24.10 4.25
N GLU A 76 -13.58 24.62 5.48
CA GLU A 76 -14.67 24.47 6.43
C GLU A 76 -15.94 25.18 5.95
N ALA A 77 -15.82 26.41 5.42
CA ALA A 77 -16.94 27.15 4.85
C ALA A 77 -17.56 26.44 3.64
N ASN A 78 -16.75 25.69 2.88
CA ASN A 78 -17.19 24.86 1.74
C ASN A 78 -17.74 23.48 2.15
N GLY A 79 -17.81 23.20 3.46
CA GLY A 79 -18.42 21.98 4.01
C GLY A 79 -17.48 20.79 4.13
N HIS A 80 -16.16 20.96 3.93
CA HIS A 80 -15.17 19.91 4.13
C HIS A 80 -14.79 19.76 5.60
N LEU A 81 -15.76 19.46 6.46
CA LEU A 81 -15.55 19.39 7.92
C LEU A 81 -14.68 18.20 8.38
N THR A 82 -14.41 17.24 7.49
CA THR A 82 -13.60 16.04 7.77
C THR A 82 -12.17 16.15 7.24
N TRP A 83 -11.75 17.34 6.81
CA TRP A 83 -10.48 17.53 6.12
C TRP A 83 -9.27 17.07 6.92
N GLU A 84 -9.28 17.20 8.25
CA GLU A 84 -8.18 16.74 9.11
C GLU A 84 -8.05 15.21 9.12
N ILE A 85 -9.18 14.50 9.17
CA ILE A 85 -9.22 13.04 9.15
C ILE A 85 -8.79 12.55 7.77
N ASP A 86 -9.33 13.18 6.73
CA ASP A 86 -8.96 12.87 5.35
C ASP A 86 -7.47 13.11 5.13
N LEU A 87 -6.90 14.20 5.66
CA LEU A 87 -5.47 14.49 5.58
C LEU A 87 -4.63 13.41 6.26
N ALA A 88 -5.03 12.97 7.46
CA ALA A 88 -4.31 11.92 8.20
C ALA A 88 -4.34 10.58 7.45
N ASP A 89 -5.50 10.17 6.95
CA ASP A 89 -5.65 8.95 6.16
C ASP A 89 -4.90 9.03 4.83
N TRP A 90 -4.89 10.22 4.21
CA TRP A 90 -4.17 10.46 2.97
C TRP A 90 -2.65 10.41 3.18
N GLU A 91 -2.15 11.00 4.27
CA GLU A 91 -0.76 10.92 4.68
C GLU A 91 -0.33 9.47 4.92
N PHE A 92 -1.16 8.68 5.64
CA PHE A 92 -0.95 7.25 5.80
C PHE A 92 -0.83 6.52 4.46
N CYS A 93 -1.70 6.83 3.50
CA CYS A 93 -1.64 6.21 2.18
C CYS A 93 -0.37 6.59 1.41
N HIS A 94 0.06 7.86 1.49
CA HIS A 94 1.24 8.35 0.80
C HIS A 94 2.51 7.66 1.31
N TYR A 95 2.74 7.65 2.63
CA TYR A 95 3.89 6.96 3.21
C TYR A 95 3.77 5.44 3.09
N GLY A 96 2.56 4.89 3.23
CA GLY A 96 2.33 3.45 3.04
C GLY A 96 2.76 2.97 1.65
N ILE A 97 2.54 3.75 0.60
CA ILE A 97 3.04 3.39 -0.75
C ILE A 97 4.56 3.35 -0.78
N GLN A 98 5.26 4.27 -0.12
CA GLN A 98 6.72 4.27 -0.07
C GLN A 98 7.23 3.01 0.63
N ASP A 99 6.70 2.68 1.80
CA ASP A 99 7.10 1.51 2.59
C ASP A 99 6.84 0.19 1.83
N TRP A 100 5.67 0.05 1.22
CA TRP A 100 5.34 -1.13 0.42
C TRP A 100 6.19 -1.22 -0.85
N THR A 101 6.53 -0.09 -1.47
CA THR A 101 7.42 -0.07 -2.63
C THR A 101 8.84 -0.50 -2.26
N GLU A 102 9.35 -0.04 -1.10
CA GLU A 102 10.64 -0.50 -0.58
C GLU A 102 10.62 -2.00 -0.28
N THR A 103 9.55 -2.48 0.35
CA THR A 103 9.36 -3.92 0.62
C THR A 103 9.35 -4.74 -0.67
N LEU A 104 8.64 -4.27 -1.71
CA LEU A 104 8.61 -4.92 -3.01
C LEU A 104 10.00 -4.96 -3.65
N ASN A 105 10.73 -3.85 -3.63
CA ASN A 105 12.09 -3.78 -4.17
C ASN A 105 13.03 -4.76 -3.45
N ASN A 106 12.91 -4.89 -2.13
CA ASN A 106 13.70 -5.86 -1.35
C ASN A 106 13.43 -7.31 -1.79
N ILE A 107 12.18 -7.65 -2.12
CA ILE A 107 11.82 -9.00 -2.62
C ILE A 107 12.33 -9.24 -4.06
N LEU A 108 12.39 -8.19 -4.90
CA LEU A 108 12.79 -8.29 -6.30
C LEU A 108 14.32 -8.26 -6.51
N LEU A 109 15.06 -7.61 -5.60
CA LEU A 109 16.52 -7.48 -5.65
C LEU A 109 17.25 -8.64 -4.94
N THR A 110 16.50 -9.53 -4.30
CA THR A 110 17.00 -10.76 -3.67
C THR A 110 16.79 -11.95 -4.61
#